data_AF-A0A934DJB0-F1
#
_entry.id   AF-A0A934DJB0-F1
#
_cell.length_a   1.000
_cell.length_b   1.000
_cell.length_c   1.000
_cell.angle_alpha   90.00
_cell.angle_beta   90.00
_cell.angle_gamma   90.00
#
_symmetry.space_group_name_H-M   'P 1'
#
loop_
_entity.id
_entity.type
_entity.pdbx_description
1 polymer ?
#
loop_
_entity_poly.entity_id
_entity_poly.type
_entity_poly.pdbx_seq_one_letter_code
_entity_poly.pdbx_strand_id
1 'polypeptide(L)'
;MKRTALTFILLLLATTARAEVPALDHSCPGGLRVQAEAGGQVRINGKVARLRQFAENYWEAQGRGVTVSITAEPGGARLTYTTDDGAHGVCVPAAQAVDIAPEGPCSMAWNQRVEARLGTGDGAGHGPDVGSDEWRFVVEKKLGLRGKRGVPKRGSPAWCRLVDGLVFRVPMPAKAQAPAFDCSTVEIGTPEGLVCTDPELAALDRQLAGVYKAALAKAGNERPPLLKAEQRGWARGRHDCWKEADLRLCVQNAYVRRIAELQARYRLVPGDGPHRMICEGDPRNEVVVTYYATTPRTLVAERGDQVSLMFQEPDGALFVGRNERLLQREGDVQVVWGFGAAPMSCVNRP
;
A
#
# COMPACT_ATOMS: atom_id res chain seq x y z
N MET A 1 32.03 -81.14 24.91
CA MET A 1 32.93 -79.97 24.82
C MET A 1 32.07 -78.72 24.77
N LYS A 2 32.27 -77.81 25.74
CA LYS A 2 31.40 -76.65 26.04
C LYS A 2 31.47 -75.62 24.90
N ARG A 3 30.32 -75.25 24.32
CA ARG A 3 30.21 -74.12 23.38
C ARG A 3 29.66 -72.92 24.16
N THR A 4 30.56 -72.00 24.48
CA THR A 4 30.28 -70.67 25.01
C THR A 4 29.45 -69.88 24.01
N ALA A 5 28.25 -69.45 24.41
CA ALA A 5 27.45 -68.50 23.65
C ALA A 5 27.98 -67.09 23.89
N LEU A 6 28.52 -66.45 22.85
CA LEU A 6 28.93 -65.05 22.87
C LEU A 6 27.71 -64.19 22.54
N THR A 7 27.14 -63.53 23.54
CA THR A 7 26.02 -62.59 23.35
C THR A 7 26.59 -61.26 22.83
N PHE A 8 26.39 -60.97 21.55
CA PHE A 8 26.68 -59.66 20.96
C PHE A 8 25.61 -58.67 21.41
N ILE A 9 25.95 -57.78 22.34
CA ILE A 9 25.14 -56.60 22.67
C ILE A 9 25.38 -55.56 21.56
N LEU A 10 24.40 -55.39 20.69
CA LEU A 10 24.39 -54.36 19.65
C LEU A 10 23.99 -53.01 20.27
N LEU A 11 24.96 -52.14 20.54
CA LEU A 11 24.73 -50.75 20.93
C LEU A 11 24.22 -49.96 19.70
N LEU A 12 22.93 -49.66 19.65
CA LEU A 12 22.35 -48.71 18.69
C LEU A 12 22.70 -47.28 19.12
N LEU A 13 23.76 -46.72 18.54
CA LEU A 13 24.01 -45.28 18.56
C LEU A 13 22.96 -44.61 17.66
N ALA A 14 21.91 -44.05 18.25
CA ALA A 14 21.00 -43.16 17.55
C ALA A 14 21.76 -41.87 17.19
N THR A 15 22.27 -41.79 15.96
CA THR A 15 22.74 -40.53 15.39
C THR A 15 21.51 -39.65 15.17
N THR A 16 21.32 -38.63 16.00
CA THR A 16 20.38 -37.55 15.66
C THR A 16 21.00 -36.81 14.49
N ALA A 17 20.57 -37.15 13.27
CA ALA A 17 20.91 -36.35 12.10
C ALA A 17 20.26 -34.98 12.31
N ARG A 18 21.05 -33.99 12.77
CA ARG A 18 20.62 -32.61 12.69
C ARG A 18 20.49 -32.31 11.21
N ALA A 19 19.30 -31.88 10.80
CA ALA A 19 19.13 -31.30 9.49
C ALA A 19 20.14 -30.16 9.36
N GLU A 20 21.05 -30.32 8.42
CA GLU A 20 22.04 -29.30 8.08
C GLU A 20 21.38 -28.28 7.15
N VAL A 21 21.86 -27.04 7.21
CA VAL A 21 21.39 -26.03 6.26
C VAL A 21 21.76 -26.51 4.85
N PRO A 22 20.80 -26.55 3.91
CA PRO A 22 21.08 -26.95 2.54
C PRO A 22 22.08 -25.98 1.89
N ALA A 23 22.65 -26.37 0.74
CA ALA A 23 23.42 -25.41 -0.05
C ALA A 23 22.50 -24.27 -0.52
N LEU A 24 22.93 -23.03 -0.33
CA LEU A 24 22.19 -21.81 -0.67
C LEU A 24 23.08 -20.88 -1.48
N ASP A 25 22.54 -20.32 -2.56
CA ASP A 25 23.05 -19.09 -3.17
C ASP A 25 21.83 -18.28 -3.61
N HIS A 26 21.50 -17.24 -2.84
CA HIS A 26 20.29 -16.46 -3.02
C HIS A 26 20.59 -14.96 -3.00
N SER A 27 19.80 -14.21 -3.76
CA SER A 27 19.80 -12.76 -3.81
C SER A 27 18.48 -12.24 -3.23
N CYS A 28 18.55 -11.32 -2.27
CA CYS A 28 17.39 -10.64 -1.71
C CYS A 28 17.34 -9.18 -2.18
N PRO A 29 16.15 -8.57 -2.24
CA PRO A 29 16.00 -7.14 -2.50
C PRO A 29 16.91 -6.27 -1.61
N GLY A 30 17.42 -5.17 -2.18
CA GLY A 30 18.43 -4.32 -1.51
C GLY A 30 19.87 -4.79 -1.68
N GLY A 31 20.13 -5.78 -2.54
CA GLY A 31 21.49 -6.24 -2.87
C GLY A 31 22.11 -7.17 -1.82
N LEU A 32 21.28 -7.76 -0.96
CA LEU A 32 21.70 -8.73 0.04
C LEU A 32 21.95 -10.09 -0.63
N ARG A 33 23.11 -10.68 -0.39
CA ARG A 33 23.45 -12.05 -0.83
C ARG A 33 23.51 -12.99 0.36
N VAL A 34 22.83 -14.13 0.25
CA VAL A 34 22.83 -15.19 1.27
C VAL A 34 23.40 -16.45 0.66
N GLN A 35 24.47 -16.96 1.26
CA GLN A 35 25.23 -18.08 0.73
C GLN A 35 25.54 -19.10 1.81
N ALA A 36 25.45 -20.38 1.47
CA ALA A 36 25.88 -21.49 2.31
C ALA A 36 26.29 -22.66 1.42
N GLU A 37 27.40 -23.31 1.74
CA GLU A 37 27.67 -24.65 1.21
C GLU A 37 26.86 -25.68 2.01
N ALA A 38 26.59 -26.87 1.47
CA ALA A 38 25.86 -27.91 2.19
C ALA A 38 26.59 -28.26 3.50
N GLY A 39 25.92 -28.12 4.65
CA GLY A 39 26.53 -28.30 5.97
C GLY A 39 27.51 -27.18 6.39
N GLY A 40 27.65 -26.14 5.55
CA GLY A 40 28.56 -25.01 5.76
C GLY A 40 27.95 -23.86 6.56
N GLN A 41 28.78 -22.85 6.84
CA GLN A 41 28.33 -21.64 7.53
C GLN A 41 27.52 -20.74 6.60
N VAL A 42 26.37 -20.25 7.08
CA VAL A 42 25.58 -19.24 6.38
C VAL A 42 26.32 -17.90 6.39
N ARG A 43 26.46 -17.29 5.22
CA ARG A 43 27.05 -15.98 5.00
C ARG A 43 26.03 -15.00 4.45
N ILE A 44 25.97 -13.81 5.04
CA ILE A 44 25.19 -12.67 4.54
C ILE A 44 26.19 -11.62 4.03
N ASN A 45 26.12 -11.27 2.74
CA ASN A 45 27.07 -10.40 2.04
C ASN A 45 28.53 -10.82 2.25
N GLY A 46 28.80 -12.12 2.13
CA GLY A 46 30.13 -12.73 2.29
C GLY A 46 30.62 -12.86 3.74
N LYS A 47 29.91 -12.29 4.72
CA LYS A 47 30.26 -12.38 6.15
C LYS A 47 29.47 -13.47 6.84
N VAL A 48 30.14 -14.23 7.69
CA VAL A 48 29.50 -15.30 8.49
C VAL A 48 28.40 -14.71 9.35
N ALA A 49 27.20 -15.28 9.24
CA ALA A 49 26.02 -14.91 10.02
C ALA A 49 25.92 -15.78 11.28
N ARG A 50 25.28 -15.24 12.32
CA ARG A 50 24.91 -16.03 13.49
C ARG A 50 23.68 -16.85 13.14
N LEU A 51 23.84 -18.17 13.11
CA LEU A 51 22.77 -19.10 12.78
C LEU A 51 22.11 -19.65 14.04
N ARG A 52 20.78 -19.71 14.06
CA ARG A 52 19.99 -20.37 15.10
C ARG A 52 18.95 -21.28 14.44
N GLN A 53 18.92 -22.55 14.83
CA GLN A 53 17.90 -23.49 14.40
C GLN A 53 16.69 -23.40 15.35
N PHE A 54 15.49 -23.39 14.77
CA PHE A 54 14.24 -23.32 15.52
C PHE A 54 13.34 -24.53 15.28
N ALA A 55 13.47 -25.20 14.13
CA ALA A 55 12.85 -26.49 13.84
C ALA A 55 13.76 -27.32 12.92
N GLU A 56 13.37 -28.57 12.64
CA GLU A 56 14.14 -29.47 11.77
C GLU A 56 14.39 -28.87 10.38
N ASN A 57 13.44 -28.16 9.79
CA ASN A 57 13.58 -27.53 8.47
C ASN A 57 13.65 -25.99 8.52
N TYR A 58 13.90 -25.38 9.69
CA TYR A 58 13.83 -23.93 9.86
C TYR A 58 14.98 -23.35 10.68
N TRP A 59 15.66 -22.35 10.10
CA TRP A 59 16.76 -21.60 10.72
C TRP A 59 16.59 -20.10 10.52
N GLU A 60 17.17 -19.31 11.43
CA GLU A 60 17.38 -17.88 11.23
C GLU A 60 18.88 -17.56 11.23
N ALA A 61 19.32 -16.82 10.22
CA ALA A 61 20.66 -16.30 10.10
C ALA A 61 20.65 -14.79 10.32
N GLN A 62 21.44 -14.30 11.29
CA GLN A 62 21.47 -12.90 11.68
C GLN A 62 22.83 -12.26 11.41
N GLY A 63 22.84 -11.06 10.83
CA GLY A 63 24.06 -10.28 10.62
C GLY A 63 23.79 -8.84 10.19
N ARG A 64 24.49 -7.88 10.81
CA ARG A 64 24.48 -6.44 10.45
C ARG A 64 23.08 -5.83 10.28
N GLY A 65 22.18 -6.11 11.24
CA GLY A 65 20.81 -5.58 11.23
C GLY A 65 19.88 -6.23 10.22
N VAL A 66 20.23 -7.45 9.77
CA VAL A 66 19.40 -8.28 8.90
C VAL A 66 19.17 -9.63 9.58
N THR A 67 17.92 -10.07 9.57
CA THR A 67 17.51 -11.44 9.91
C THR A 67 17.01 -12.13 8.66
N VAL A 68 17.58 -13.29 8.34
CA VAL A 68 17.17 -14.13 7.22
C VAL A 68 16.55 -15.42 7.75
N SER A 69 15.29 -15.65 7.43
CA SER A 69 14.55 -16.87 7.74
C SER A 69 14.71 -17.86 6.59
N ILE A 70 15.26 -19.04 6.89
CA ILE A 70 15.60 -20.11 5.93
C ILE A 70 14.68 -21.31 6.22
N THR A 71 13.83 -21.68 5.26
CA THR A 71 12.99 -22.87 5.34
C THR A 71 13.44 -23.88 4.29
N ALA A 72 13.91 -25.06 4.71
CA ALA A 72 14.25 -26.14 3.77
C ALA A 72 12.98 -26.75 3.15
N GLU A 73 13.02 -26.94 1.84
CA GLU A 73 11.93 -27.49 1.03
C GLU A 73 12.51 -28.56 0.08
N PRO A 74 11.72 -29.53 -0.42
CA PRO A 74 12.21 -30.50 -1.39
C PRO A 74 12.80 -29.81 -2.63
N GLY A 75 14.11 -29.99 -2.86
CA GLY A 75 14.81 -29.37 -3.98
C GLY A 75 15.47 -28.02 -3.69
N GLY A 76 15.45 -27.52 -2.45
CA GLY A 76 16.17 -26.29 -2.09
C GLY A 76 15.77 -25.68 -0.76
N ALA A 77 15.61 -24.36 -0.73
CA ALA A 77 15.11 -23.64 0.43
C ALA A 77 14.40 -22.35 0.00
N ARG A 78 13.40 -21.95 0.79
CA ARG A 78 12.74 -20.65 0.68
C ARG A 78 13.32 -19.71 1.71
N LEU A 79 13.73 -18.52 1.26
CA LEU A 79 14.37 -17.51 2.09
C LEU A 79 13.52 -16.24 2.15
N THR A 80 13.34 -15.71 3.35
CA THR A 80 12.80 -14.35 3.57
C THR A 80 13.76 -13.55 4.43
N TYR A 81 13.73 -12.23 4.30
CA TYR A 81 14.59 -11.36 5.07
C TYR A 81 13.79 -10.23 5.71
N THR A 82 14.29 -9.71 6.82
CA THR A 82 13.84 -8.48 7.47
C THR A 82 15.06 -7.70 7.94
N THR A 83 15.01 -6.38 7.83
CA THR A 83 16.05 -5.45 8.30
C THR A 83 15.55 -4.63 9.49
N ASP A 84 16.47 -4.10 10.29
CA ASP A 84 16.14 -3.27 11.46
C ASP A 84 15.34 -2.00 11.12
N ASP A 85 15.48 -1.47 9.89
CA ASP A 85 14.71 -0.34 9.37
C ASP A 85 13.34 -0.74 8.77
N GLY A 86 12.94 -2.01 8.92
CA GLY A 86 11.60 -2.51 8.57
C GLY A 86 11.44 -3.00 7.14
N ALA A 87 12.49 -2.96 6.31
CA ALA A 87 12.43 -3.55 4.97
C ALA A 87 12.37 -5.08 5.08
N HIS A 88 11.51 -5.71 4.29
CA HIS A 88 11.30 -7.16 4.31
C HIS A 88 10.96 -7.67 2.91
N GLY A 89 11.19 -8.96 2.66
CA GLY A 89 10.88 -9.56 1.37
C GLY A 89 11.37 -10.99 1.23
N VAL A 90 11.20 -11.54 0.02
CA VAL A 90 11.59 -12.90 -0.36
C VAL A 90 12.92 -12.84 -1.13
N CYS A 91 13.84 -13.75 -0.85
CA CYS A 91 15.06 -13.93 -1.63
C CYS A 91 14.83 -14.97 -2.74
N VAL A 92 15.45 -14.75 -3.89
CA VAL A 92 15.38 -15.67 -5.04
C VAL A 92 16.74 -16.36 -5.26
N PRO A 93 16.80 -17.56 -5.84
CA PRO A 93 18.06 -18.21 -6.18
C PRO A 93 18.94 -17.31 -7.04
N ALA A 94 20.24 -17.25 -6.76
CA ALA A 94 21.18 -16.37 -7.47
C ALA A 94 21.27 -16.69 -8.97
N ALA A 95 21.06 -17.96 -9.36
CA ALA A 95 20.94 -18.37 -10.76
C ALA A 95 19.71 -17.76 -11.47
N GLN A 96 18.62 -17.51 -10.72
CA GLN A 96 17.44 -16.77 -11.19
C GLN A 96 17.62 -15.25 -11.05
N ALA A 97 18.67 -14.80 -10.34
CA ALA A 97 19.06 -13.40 -10.23
C ALA A 97 20.01 -12.94 -11.35
N VAL A 98 20.48 -13.85 -12.23
CA VAL A 98 21.39 -13.50 -13.34
C VAL A 98 20.67 -12.74 -14.46
N ASP A 99 19.33 -12.76 -14.50
CA ASP A 99 18.55 -11.92 -15.43
C ASP A 99 17.97 -10.63 -14.80
N ILE A 100 18.29 -10.30 -13.54
CA ILE A 100 17.84 -9.03 -12.93
C ILE A 100 18.88 -8.49 -11.93
N ALA A 101 19.97 -7.90 -12.43
CA ALA A 101 20.43 -6.66 -11.81
C ALA A 101 19.46 -5.57 -12.31
N PRO A 102 18.79 -4.78 -11.45
CA PRO A 102 17.85 -3.82 -11.99
C PRO A 102 18.65 -2.79 -12.78
N GLU A 103 18.38 -2.66 -14.07
CA GLU A 103 18.71 -1.47 -14.86
C GLU A 103 17.95 -0.22 -14.36
N GLY A 104 17.46 -0.26 -13.11
CA GLY A 104 16.67 0.77 -12.49
C GLY A 104 17.52 1.84 -11.81
N PRO A 105 16.85 2.87 -11.28
CA PRO A 105 17.49 4.00 -10.62
C PRO A 105 18.43 3.56 -9.49
N CYS A 106 19.54 4.30 -9.29
CA CYS A 106 20.66 4.00 -8.38
C CYS A 106 21.66 2.91 -8.84
N SER A 107 21.41 2.19 -9.94
CA SER A 107 22.41 1.24 -10.47
C SER A 107 23.61 1.96 -11.10
N MET A 108 24.75 1.27 -11.24
CA MET A 108 25.93 1.84 -11.92
C MET A 108 25.62 2.19 -13.38
N ALA A 109 24.89 1.31 -14.08
CA ALA A 109 24.42 1.56 -15.44
C ALA A 109 23.51 2.81 -15.51
N TRP A 110 22.60 2.98 -14.55
CA TRP A 110 21.78 4.17 -14.45
C TRP A 110 22.62 5.43 -14.18
N ASN A 111 23.59 5.39 -13.25
CA ASN A 111 24.48 6.53 -12.97
C ASN A 111 25.21 6.99 -14.23
N GLN A 112 25.72 6.05 -15.03
CA GLN A 112 26.38 6.34 -16.31
C GLN A 112 25.45 7.00 -17.32
N ARG A 113 24.19 6.55 -17.41
CA ARG A 113 23.20 7.21 -18.28
C ARG A 113 22.89 8.63 -17.78
N VAL A 114 22.82 8.85 -16.47
CA VAL A 114 22.51 10.17 -15.89
C VAL A 114 23.64 11.13 -16.22
N GLU A 115 24.88 10.64 -16.06
CA GLU A 115 26.08 11.39 -16.44
C GLU A 115 26.08 11.76 -17.92
N ALA A 116 25.81 10.80 -18.81
CA ALA A 116 25.75 11.04 -20.24
C ALA A 116 24.71 12.12 -20.63
N ARG A 117 23.65 12.30 -19.82
CA ARG A 117 22.58 13.26 -20.10
C ARG A 117 22.84 14.65 -19.48
N LEU A 118 23.39 14.71 -18.27
CA LEU A 118 23.59 15.96 -17.53
C LEU A 118 24.99 16.57 -17.69
N GLY A 119 25.99 15.75 -18.01
CA GLY A 119 27.40 16.11 -18.13
C GLY A 119 27.92 16.83 -16.89
N THR A 120 28.30 16.10 -15.85
CA THR A 120 28.75 16.70 -14.58
C THR A 120 30.24 17.06 -14.57
N GLY A 121 31.02 16.52 -15.51
CA GLY A 121 32.41 16.92 -15.75
C GLY A 121 32.57 18.29 -16.42
N ASP A 122 33.79 18.82 -16.35
CA ASP A 122 34.16 20.12 -16.93
C ASP A 122 34.55 20.06 -18.42
N GLY A 123 34.53 18.87 -19.02
CA GLY A 123 34.91 18.63 -20.43
C GLY A 123 36.43 18.57 -20.68
N ALA A 124 37.26 18.79 -19.66
CA ALA A 124 38.73 18.72 -19.72
C ALA A 124 39.30 17.44 -19.06
N GLY A 125 38.42 16.50 -18.69
CA GLY A 125 38.78 15.25 -18.01
C GLY A 125 38.77 15.36 -16.48
N HIS A 126 38.35 16.48 -15.91
CA HIS A 126 38.11 16.60 -14.48
C HIS A 126 36.61 16.58 -14.18
N GLY A 127 36.23 15.81 -13.17
CA GLY A 127 34.85 15.67 -12.76
C GLY A 127 34.71 14.70 -11.60
N PRO A 128 33.57 14.72 -10.90
CA PRO A 128 33.32 13.81 -9.80
C PRO A 128 33.15 12.37 -10.32
N ASP A 129 33.62 11.39 -9.55
CA ASP A 129 33.46 9.98 -9.89
C ASP A 129 31.98 9.61 -10.02
N VAL A 130 31.57 9.05 -11.15
CA VAL A 130 30.17 8.73 -11.43
C VAL A 130 29.60 7.78 -10.37
N GLY A 131 28.51 8.20 -9.73
CA GLY A 131 27.88 7.47 -8.63
C GLY A 131 28.41 7.81 -7.23
N SER A 132 29.44 8.65 -7.09
CA SER A 132 29.91 9.18 -5.80
C SER A 132 28.95 10.21 -5.20
N ASP A 133 29.12 10.51 -3.91
CA ASP A 133 28.31 11.56 -3.25
C ASP A 133 28.57 12.96 -3.79
N GLU A 134 29.79 13.22 -4.29
CA GLU A 134 30.13 14.46 -4.98
C GLU A 134 29.41 14.55 -6.33
N TRP A 135 29.39 13.45 -7.10
CA TRP A 135 28.64 13.37 -8.34
C TRP A 135 27.14 13.62 -8.10
N ARG A 136 26.56 12.95 -7.10
CA ARG A 136 25.14 13.13 -6.72
C ARG A 136 24.84 14.58 -6.28
N PHE A 137 25.79 15.25 -5.62
CA PHE A 137 25.66 16.67 -5.27
C PHE A 137 25.62 17.57 -6.50
N VAL A 138 26.47 17.30 -7.50
CA VAL A 138 26.48 18.06 -8.76
C VAL A 138 25.20 17.81 -9.56
N VAL A 139 24.68 16.58 -9.56
CA VAL A 139 23.36 16.24 -10.12
C VAL A 139 22.26 17.08 -9.48
N GLU A 140 22.18 17.15 -8.14
CA GLU A 140 21.21 18.00 -7.45
C GLU A 140 21.36 19.50 -7.80
N LYS A 141 22.60 19.98 -7.93
CA LYS A 141 22.89 21.36 -8.34
C LYS A 141 22.35 21.64 -9.74
N LYS A 142 22.63 20.77 -10.71
CA LYS A 142 22.19 20.92 -12.11
C LYS A 142 20.68 20.80 -12.28
N LEU A 143 20.02 19.96 -11.48
CA LEU A 143 18.57 19.79 -11.49
C LEU A 143 17.84 20.82 -10.61
N GLY A 144 18.55 21.78 -9.99
CA GLY A 144 17.94 22.81 -9.15
C GLY A 144 17.22 22.25 -7.91
N LEU A 145 17.73 21.15 -7.33
CA LEU A 145 17.15 20.46 -6.18
C LEU A 145 17.72 20.97 -4.84
N ARG A 146 18.85 21.67 -4.85
CA ARG A 146 19.53 22.13 -3.63
C ARG A 146 18.64 23.06 -2.79
N GLY A 147 18.54 22.78 -1.50
CA GLY A 147 17.80 23.60 -0.53
C GLY A 147 16.28 23.46 -0.63
N LYS A 148 15.75 22.67 -1.58
CA LYS A 148 14.32 22.35 -1.64
C LYS A 148 13.98 21.39 -0.50
N ARG A 149 12.95 21.73 0.27
CA ARG A 149 12.37 20.83 1.27
C ARG A 149 11.71 19.64 0.55
N GLY A 150 11.76 18.47 1.15
CA GLY A 150 11.18 17.25 0.57
C GLY A 150 12.04 16.51 -0.47
N VAL A 151 13.26 16.98 -0.76
CA VAL A 151 14.21 16.20 -1.55
C VAL A 151 14.65 14.98 -0.73
N PRO A 152 14.45 13.74 -1.22
CA PRO A 152 14.84 12.55 -0.48
C PRO A 152 16.35 12.51 -0.22
N LYS A 153 16.77 11.78 0.81
CA LYS A 153 18.19 11.62 1.14
C LYS A 153 18.99 11.22 -0.10
N ARG A 154 20.05 11.97 -0.40
CA ARG A 154 20.94 11.75 -1.54
C ARG A 154 21.41 10.29 -1.59
N GLY A 155 21.30 9.68 -2.77
CA GLY A 155 21.66 8.28 -2.99
C GLY A 155 20.66 7.25 -2.47
N SER A 156 19.56 7.66 -1.83
CA SER A 156 18.46 6.74 -1.50
C SER A 156 17.68 6.29 -2.75
N PRO A 157 16.98 5.14 -2.71
CA PRO A 157 16.13 4.71 -3.82
C PRO A 157 15.08 5.77 -4.22
N ALA A 158 14.53 6.51 -3.25
CA ALA A 158 13.59 7.59 -3.50
C ALA A 158 14.24 8.77 -4.25
N TRP A 159 15.48 9.12 -3.90
CA TRP A 159 16.24 10.16 -4.60
C TRP A 159 16.55 9.73 -6.04
N CYS A 160 16.95 8.49 -6.25
CA CYS A 160 17.25 8.01 -7.61
C CYS A 160 16.02 7.98 -8.50
N ARG A 161 14.84 7.57 -8.00
CA ARG A 161 13.59 7.65 -8.76
C ARG A 161 13.22 9.09 -9.13
N LEU A 162 13.42 10.04 -8.20
CA LEU A 162 13.22 11.46 -8.47
C LEU A 162 14.15 11.95 -9.59
N VAL A 163 15.45 11.66 -9.51
CA VAL A 163 16.43 12.04 -10.53
C VAL A 163 16.12 11.38 -11.88
N ASP A 164 15.75 10.11 -11.88
CA ASP A 164 15.40 9.37 -13.09
C ASP A 164 14.26 10.03 -13.86
N GLY A 165 13.17 10.39 -13.15
CA GLY A 165 12.03 11.08 -13.75
C GLY A 165 12.37 12.49 -14.28
N LEU A 166 13.29 13.20 -13.63
CA LEU A 166 13.74 14.52 -14.06
C LEU A 166 14.68 14.47 -15.27
N VAL A 167 15.56 13.47 -15.34
CA VAL A 167 16.63 13.37 -16.34
C VAL A 167 16.17 12.68 -17.62
N PHE A 168 15.42 11.58 -17.50
CA PHE A 168 15.15 10.68 -18.62
C PHE A 168 13.75 10.77 -19.21
N ARG A 169 12.88 11.63 -18.67
CA ARG A 169 11.55 11.99 -19.18
C ARG A 169 11.07 11.02 -20.27
N VAL A 170 10.67 9.82 -19.87
CA VAL A 170 10.01 8.86 -20.78
C VAL A 170 8.86 9.63 -21.42
N PRO A 171 8.63 9.51 -22.75
CA PRO A 171 7.40 10.03 -23.32
C PRO A 171 6.26 9.32 -22.61
N MET A 172 5.70 9.98 -21.60
CA MET A 172 4.48 9.54 -20.97
C MET A 172 3.43 9.48 -22.08
N PRO A 173 2.56 8.46 -22.10
CA PRO A 173 1.34 8.56 -22.87
C PRO A 173 0.69 9.91 -22.52
N ALA A 174 0.11 10.56 -23.54
CA ALA A 174 -0.41 11.93 -23.54
C ALA A 174 -0.70 12.49 -22.13
N LYS A 175 0.00 13.58 -21.74
CA LYS A 175 -0.16 14.35 -20.48
C LYS A 175 -1.31 13.79 -19.64
N ALA A 176 -0.99 12.95 -18.65
CA ALA A 176 -1.95 12.67 -17.59
C ALA A 176 -2.49 14.03 -17.15
N GLN A 177 -3.81 14.22 -17.33
CA GLN A 177 -4.41 15.52 -17.10
C GLN A 177 -4.10 15.93 -15.65
N ALA A 178 -3.77 17.20 -15.44
CA ALA A 178 -3.56 17.72 -14.10
C ALA A 178 -4.84 17.52 -13.25
N PRO A 179 -4.71 17.45 -11.92
CA PRO A 179 -5.88 17.55 -11.04
C PRO A 179 -6.62 18.88 -11.27
N ALA A 180 -7.81 19.03 -10.67
CA ALA A 180 -8.64 20.22 -10.75
C ALA A 180 -8.11 21.42 -9.93
N PHE A 181 -6.91 21.30 -9.34
CA PHE A 181 -6.20 22.36 -8.63
C PHE A 181 -4.79 22.59 -9.20
N ASP A 182 -4.20 23.75 -8.88
CA ASP A 182 -2.87 24.11 -9.35
C ASP A 182 -1.77 23.38 -8.57
N CYS A 183 -1.03 22.52 -9.27
CA CYS A 183 0.10 21.78 -8.71
C CYS A 183 1.38 22.61 -8.57
N SER A 184 1.45 23.81 -9.15
CA SER A 184 2.68 24.61 -9.18
C SER A 184 3.10 25.12 -7.80
N THR A 185 2.14 25.26 -6.87
CA THR A 185 2.35 25.78 -5.52
C THR A 185 2.28 24.72 -4.43
N VAL A 186 2.16 23.44 -4.81
CA VAL A 186 1.90 22.35 -3.87
C VAL A 186 3.20 21.74 -3.37
N GLU A 187 3.29 21.55 -2.05
CA GLU A 187 4.46 20.94 -1.42
C GLU A 187 4.55 19.44 -1.75
N ILE A 188 5.72 19.00 -2.19
CA ILE A 188 6.01 17.59 -2.50
C ILE A 188 6.01 16.78 -1.20
N GLY A 189 5.39 15.60 -1.22
CA GLY A 189 5.27 14.73 -0.03
C GLY A 189 4.02 14.97 0.81
N THR A 190 3.18 15.95 0.43
CA THR A 190 1.82 16.10 0.97
C THR A 190 0.83 15.19 0.21
N PRO A 191 -0.36 14.92 0.77
CA PRO A 191 -1.45 14.29 0.03
C PRO A 191 -1.76 14.98 -1.31
N GLU A 192 -1.73 16.31 -1.36
CA GLU A 192 -1.92 17.11 -2.57
C GLU A 192 -0.78 16.90 -3.56
N GLY A 193 0.45 16.87 -3.05
CA GLY A 193 1.65 16.59 -3.85
C GLY A 193 1.59 15.20 -4.47
N LEU A 194 1.09 14.21 -3.73
CA LEU A 194 0.85 12.86 -4.23
C LEU A 194 -0.19 12.88 -5.38
N VAL A 195 -1.31 13.58 -5.19
CA VAL A 195 -2.34 13.76 -6.23
C VAL A 195 -1.78 14.43 -7.48
N CYS A 196 -0.86 15.38 -7.34
CA CYS A 196 -0.20 16.05 -8.46
C CYS A 196 0.69 15.11 -9.31
N THR A 197 1.29 14.10 -8.68
CA THR A 197 2.20 13.17 -9.37
C THR A 197 1.54 11.87 -9.81
N ASP A 198 0.36 11.56 -9.26
CA ASP A 198 -0.31 10.30 -9.49
C ASP A 198 -1.51 10.43 -10.44
N PRO A 199 -1.50 9.75 -11.59
CA PRO A 199 -2.53 9.93 -12.62
C PRO A 199 -3.91 9.44 -12.19
N GLU A 200 -4.00 8.39 -11.37
CA GLU A 200 -5.27 7.83 -10.91
C GLU A 200 -5.90 8.74 -9.85
N LEU A 201 -5.10 9.24 -8.90
CA LEU A 201 -5.59 10.20 -7.91
C LEU A 201 -5.95 11.56 -8.55
N ALA A 202 -5.20 12.01 -9.56
CA ALA A 202 -5.57 13.20 -10.33
C ALA A 202 -6.90 13.02 -11.06
N ALA A 203 -7.18 11.82 -11.59
CA ALA A 203 -8.47 11.50 -12.20
C ALA A 203 -9.62 11.54 -11.19
N LEU A 204 -9.42 10.98 -10.00
CA LEU A 204 -10.39 11.06 -8.90
C LEU A 204 -10.65 12.50 -8.46
N ASP A 205 -9.62 13.35 -8.41
CA ASP A 205 -9.78 14.77 -8.08
C ASP A 205 -10.64 15.52 -9.12
N ARG A 206 -10.39 15.28 -10.42
CA ARG A 206 -11.24 15.84 -11.49
C ARG A 206 -12.67 15.32 -11.41
N GLN A 207 -12.86 14.03 -11.14
CA GLN A 207 -14.18 13.44 -10.96
C GLN A 207 -14.93 14.10 -9.79
N LEU A 208 -14.25 14.26 -8.64
CA LEU A 208 -14.83 14.94 -7.49
C LEU A 208 -15.18 16.39 -7.81
N ALA A 209 -14.33 17.13 -8.53
CA ALA A 209 -14.63 18.49 -8.95
C ALA A 209 -15.91 18.57 -9.81
N GLY A 210 -16.10 17.62 -10.74
CA GLY A 210 -17.32 17.50 -11.54
C GLY A 210 -18.56 17.19 -10.69
N VAL A 211 -18.47 16.20 -9.80
CA VAL A 211 -19.56 15.82 -8.89
C VAL A 211 -19.91 16.96 -7.94
N TYR A 212 -18.91 17.64 -7.39
CA TYR A 212 -19.11 18.79 -6.51
C TYR A 212 -19.80 19.95 -7.21
N LYS A 213 -19.45 20.24 -8.47
CA LYS A 213 -20.16 21.24 -9.29
C LYS A 213 -21.64 20.88 -9.49
N ALA A 214 -21.94 19.60 -9.77
CA ALA A 214 -23.32 19.14 -9.91
C ALA A 214 -24.09 19.19 -8.58
N ALA A 215 -23.44 18.83 -7.47
CA ALA A 215 -24.00 18.94 -6.13
C ALA A 215 -24.34 20.40 -5.77
N LEU A 216 -23.43 21.35 -6.05
CA LEU A 216 -23.67 22.77 -5.83
C LEU A 216 -24.90 23.30 -6.59
N ALA A 217 -25.15 22.81 -7.81
CA ALA A 217 -26.33 23.21 -8.58
C ALA A 217 -27.65 22.77 -7.90
N LYS A 218 -27.65 21.64 -7.19
CA LYS A 218 -28.80 21.16 -6.42
C LYS A 218 -28.89 21.79 -5.03
N ALA A 219 -27.75 22.10 -4.42
CA ALA A 219 -27.64 22.72 -3.10
C ALA A 219 -28.07 24.19 -3.06
N GLY A 220 -28.33 24.83 -4.21
CA GLY A 220 -28.62 26.27 -4.30
C GLY A 220 -29.79 26.76 -3.43
N ASN A 221 -30.71 25.86 -3.06
CA ASN A 221 -31.86 26.17 -2.21
C ASN A 221 -31.67 25.79 -0.73
N GLU A 222 -30.53 25.21 -0.35
CA GLU A 222 -30.23 24.86 1.03
C GLU A 222 -30.06 26.12 1.90
N ARG A 223 -30.68 26.12 3.09
CA ARG A 223 -30.52 27.17 4.11
C ARG A 223 -30.12 26.50 5.43
N PRO A 224 -28.88 26.69 5.93
CA PRO A 224 -27.77 27.50 5.40
C PRO A 224 -27.01 26.83 4.23
N PRO A 225 -26.20 27.58 3.45
CA PRO A 225 -25.35 27.02 2.39
C PRO A 225 -24.16 26.23 2.97
N LEU A 226 -24.40 24.97 3.34
CA LEU A 226 -23.47 24.15 4.13
C LEU A 226 -22.43 23.42 3.27
N LEU A 227 -22.81 22.97 2.06
CA LEU A 227 -21.98 22.13 1.19
C LEU A 227 -20.57 22.71 0.92
N LYS A 228 -20.45 24.03 0.71
CA LYS A 228 -19.15 24.67 0.49
C LYS A 228 -18.24 24.55 1.71
N ALA A 229 -18.80 24.67 2.92
CA ALA A 229 -18.05 24.55 4.16
C ALA A 229 -17.63 23.09 4.41
N GLU A 230 -18.53 22.14 4.16
CA GLU A 230 -18.23 20.71 4.24
C GLU A 230 -17.14 20.29 3.27
N GLN A 231 -17.16 20.79 2.03
CA GLN A 231 -16.13 20.46 1.05
C GLN A 231 -14.74 20.96 1.48
N ARG A 232 -14.65 22.15 2.07
CA ARG A 232 -13.39 22.65 2.67
C ARG A 232 -12.97 21.82 3.89
N GLY A 233 -13.94 21.40 4.71
CA GLY A 233 -13.71 20.49 5.83
C GLY A 233 -13.13 19.16 5.38
N TRP A 234 -13.74 18.54 4.37
CA TRP A 234 -13.28 17.29 3.76
C TRP A 234 -11.87 17.42 3.19
N ALA A 235 -11.57 18.49 2.44
CA ALA A 235 -10.23 18.69 1.87
C ALA A 235 -9.16 18.75 2.97
N ARG A 236 -9.44 19.47 4.07
CA ARG A 236 -8.55 19.49 5.24
C ARG A 236 -8.45 18.13 5.93
N GLY A 237 -9.55 17.39 6.04
CA GLY A 237 -9.57 16.04 6.61
C GLY A 237 -8.71 15.06 5.81
N ARG A 238 -8.71 15.16 4.47
CA ARG A 238 -7.81 14.35 3.61
C ARG A 238 -6.34 14.59 3.93
N HIS A 239 -5.97 15.80 4.37
CA HIS A 239 -4.57 16.07 4.72
C HIS A 239 -4.09 15.10 5.81
N ASP A 240 -4.95 14.68 6.74
CA ASP A 240 -4.58 13.74 7.82
C ASP A 240 -4.14 12.35 7.33
N CYS A 241 -4.31 12.03 6.04
CA CYS A 241 -3.76 10.79 5.45
C CYS A 241 -2.24 10.66 5.60
N TRP A 242 -1.50 11.74 5.90
CA TRP A 242 -0.07 11.64 6.25
C TRP A 242 0.20 10.79 7.50
N LYS A 243 -0.81 10.61 8.36
CA LYS A 243 -0.75 9.80 9.59
C LYS A 243 -0.93 8.31 9.32
N GLU A 244 -1.43 7.94 8.15
CA GLU A 244 -1.70 6.54 7.78
C GLU A 244 -0.45 5.84 7.26
N ALA A 245 -0.37 4.53 7.45
CA ALA A 245 0.75 3.72 6.96
C ALA A 245 0.80 3.68 5.42
N ASP A 246 -0.37 3.61 4.78
CA ASP A 246 -0.51 3.71 3.32
C ASP A 246 -1.18 5.03 2.94
N LEU A 247 -0.33 6.03 2.70
CA LEU A 247 -0.74 7.36 2.25
C LEU A 247 -1.56 7.31 0.96
N ARG A 248 -1.17 6.47 -0.02
CA ARG A 248 -1.83 6.39 -1.33
C ARG A 248 -3.25 5.85 -1.16
N LEU A 249 -3.39 4.73 -0.46
CA LEU A 249 -4.68 4.10 -0.24
C LEU A 249 -5.61 5.01 0.57
N CYS A 250 -5.10 5.70 1.60
CA CYS A 250 -5.89 6.67 2.35
C CYS A 250 -6.45 7.78 1.46
N VAL A 251 -5.60 8.39 0.62
CA VAL A 251 -6.00 9.46 -0.28
C VAL A 251 -7.03 8.96 -1.30
N GLN A 252 -6.80 7.80 -1.91
CA GLN A 252 -7.74 7.16 -2.82
C GLN A 252 -9.11 6.95 -2.17
N ASN A 253 -9.15 6.35 -0.99
CA ASN A 253 -10.39 6.09 -0.24
C ASN A 253 -11.11 7.38 0.14
N ALA A 254 -10.37 8.44 0.52
CA ALA A 254 -10.94 9.74 0.83
C ALA A 254 -11.69 10.35 -0.37
N TYR A 255 -11.13 10.24 -1.59
CA TYR A 255 -11.81 10.69 -2.81
C TYR A 255 -13.01 9.81 -3.15
N VAL A 256 -12.83 8.49 -3.20
CA VAL A 256 -13.88 7.53 -3.58
C VAL A 256 -15.11 7.69 -2.66
N ARG A 257 -14.89 7.76 -1.34
CA ARG A 257 -16.00 7.93 -0.39
C ARG A 257 -16.69 9.28 -0.54
N ARG A 258 -15.96 10.36 -0.79
CA ARG A 258 -16.56 11.69 -0.97
C ARG A 258 -17.36 11.81 -2.26
N ILE A 259 -16.87 11.22 -3.35
CA ILE A 259 -17.57 11.14 -4.63
C ILE A 259 -18.91 10.42 -4.43
N ALA A 260 -18.88 9.22 -3.84
CA ALA A 260 -20.08 8.44 -3.58
C ALA A 260 -21.04 9.15 -2.62
N GLU A 261 -20.53 9.80 -1.56
CA GLU A 261 -21.34 10.60 -0.65
C GLU A 261 -22.11 11.71 -1.37
N LEU A 262 -21.42 12.52 -2.16
CA LEU A 262 -22.06 13.63 -2.88
C LEU A 262 -23.04 13.11 -3.93
N GLN A 263 -22.70 12.03 -4.62
CA GLN A 263 -23.60 11.38 -5.58
C GLN A 263 -24.89 10.91 -4.92
N ALA A 264 -24.81 10.27 -3.75
CA ALA A 264 -25.96 9.77 -3.02
C ALA A 264 -26.81 10.90 -2.41
N ARG A 265 -26.19 11.78 -1.60
CA ARG A 265 -26.90 12.87 -0.90
C ARG A 265 -27.61 13.82 -1.86
N TYR A 266 -26.99 14.11 -3.01
CA TYR A 266 -27.54 14.98 -4.03
C TYR A 266 -28.26 14.23 -5.16
N ARG A 267 -28.45 12.91 -5.05
CA ARG A 267 -29.14 12.08 -6.06
C ARG A 267 -28.61 12.33 -7.48
N LEU A 268 -27.28 12.30 -7.66
CA LEU A 268 -26.59 12.56 -8.93
C LEU A 268 -26.37 11.29 -9.75
N VAL A 269 -26.80 10.15 -9.22
CA VAL A 269 -26.82 8.84 -9.88
C VAL A 269 -28.19 8.21 -9.68
N PRO A 270 -28.56 7.17 -10.47
CA PRO A 270 -29.81 6.46 -10.28
C PRO A 270 -29.97 5.96 -8.84
N GLY A 271 -31.17 6.18 -8.29
CA GLY A 271 -31.59 5.68 -6.99
C GLY A 271 -32.63 4.58 -7.14
N ASP A 272 -32.59 3.61 -6.25
CA ASP A 272 -33.54 2.51 -6.11
C ASP A 272 -34.23 2.63 -4.73
N GLY A 273 -35.52 2.98 -4.75
CA GLY A 273 -36.33 3.31 -3.57
C GLY A 273 -37.23 4.54 -3.80
N PRO A 274 -37.87 5.08 -2.74
CA PRO A 274 -37.70 4.69 -1.35
C PRO A 274 -38.33 3.33 -1.04
N HIS A 275 -37.57 2.44 -0.41
CA HIS A 275 -38.03 1.17 0.14
C HIS A 275 -38.40 1.36 1.60
N ARG A 276 -39.65 1.08 1.95
CA ARG A 276 -40.19 1.25 3.30
C ARG A 276 -40.10 -0.06 4.07
N MET A 277 -39.52 -0.03 5.28
CA MET A 277 -39.35 -1.19 6.13
C MET A 277 -40.01 -0.96 7.50
N ILE A 278 -40.70 -1.97 8.01
CA ILE A 278 -41.28 -1.96 9.36
C ILE A 278 -40.42 -2.84 10.26
N CYS A 279 -39.91 -2.26 11.34
CA CYS A 279 -39.01 -2.94 12.27
C CYS A 279 -39.74 -3.38 13.54
N GLU A 280 -39.41 -4.57 14.04
CA GLU A 280 -40.03 -5.18 15.24
C GLU A 280 -41.57 -5.30 15.16
N GLY A 281 -42.13 -5.31 13.95
CA GLY A 281 -43.58 -5.39 13.74
C GLY A 281 -44.39 -4.16 14.16
N ASP A 282 -43.74 -3.06 14.56
CA ASP A 282 -44.42 -1.81 14.94
C ASP A 282 -44.41 -0.82 13.75
N PRO A 283 -45.57 -0.45 13.16
CA PRO A 283 -45.64 0.51 12.06
C PRO A 283 -45.03 1.89 12.35
N ARG A 284 -44.84 2.25 13.62
CA ARG A 284 -44.19 3.50 14.03
C ARG A 284 -42.67 3.40 13.99
N ASN A 285 -42.12 2.19 14.04
CA ASN A 285 -40.68 1.93 13.93
C ASN A 285 -40.30 1.66 12.48
N GLU A 286 -40.40 2.71 11.68
CA GLU A 286 -40.17 2.66 10.24
C GLU A 286 -38.74 3.08 9.88
N VAL A 287 -38.14 2.36 8.94
CA VAL A 287 -36.90 2.76 8.27
C VAL A 287 -37.18 2.86 6.77
N VAL A 288 -36.84 3.99 6.17
CA VAL A 288 -36.97 4.21 4.72
C VAL A 288 -35.58 4.26 4.11
N VAL A 289 -35.31 3.44 3.09
CA VAL A 289 -33.99 3.39 2.45
C VAL A 289 -34.07 3.69 0.96
N THR A 290 -33.09 4.42 0.45
CA THR A 290 -32.86 4.58 -0.99
C THR A 290 -31.43 4.16 -1.30
N TYR A 291 -31.26 3.17 -2.17
CA TYR A 291 -29.94 2.71 -2.64
C TYR A 291 -29.49 3.54 -3.83
N TYR A 292 -28.19 3.81 -3.95
CA TYR A 292 -27.64 4.57 -5.07
C TYR A 292 -26.54 3.78 -5.78
N ALA A 293 -26.53 3.86 -7.12
CA ALA A 293 -25.54 3.21 -7.98
C ALA A 293 -24.17 3.94 -7.96
N THR A 294 -23.60 4.12 -6.78
CA THR A 294 -22.26 4.69 -6.55
C THR A 294 -21.19 3.61 -6.46
N THR A 295 -19.91 3.99 -6.37
CA THR A 295 -18.79 3.07 -6.12
C THR A 295 -18.00 3.54 -4.89
N PRO A 296 -17.99 2.78 -3.78
CA PRO A 296 -18.82 1.59 -3.52
C PRO A 296 -20.31 1.97 -3.48
N ARG A 297 -21.21 0.97 -3.55
CA ARG A 297 -22.66 1.22 -3.48
C ARG A 297 -22.97 1.91 -2.16
N THR A 298 -23.92 2.84 -2.19
CA THR A 298 -24.36 3.54 -0.99
C THR A 298 -25.85 3.39 -0.81
N LEU A 299 -26.31 3.64 0.41
CA LEU A 299 -27.71 3.90 0.69
C LEU A 299 -27.85 5.11 1.59
N VAL A 300 -28.98 5.80 1.47
CA VAL A 300 -29.44 6.79 2.45
C VAL A 300 -30.63 6.17 3.16
N ALA A 301 -30.51 6.01 4.48
CA ALA A 301 -31.57 5.53 5.35
C ALA A 301 -32.13 6.67 6.19
N GLU A 302 -33.44 6.71 6.35
CA GLU A 302 -34.18 7.69 7.14
C GLU A 302 -34.98 6.95 8.21
N ARG A 303 -34.95 7.45 9.45
CA ARG A 303 -35.73 6.95 10.58
C ARG A 303 -36.15 8.12 11.47
N GLY A 304 -37.44 8.47 11.45
CA GLY A 304 -37.91 9.74 12.03
C GLY A 304 -37.20 10.93 11.37
N ASP A 305 -36.64 11.83 12.18
CA ASP A 305 -35.91 13.01 11.68
C ASP A 305 -34.42 12.74 11.41
N GLN A 306 -33.97 11.49 11.57
CA GLN A 306 -32.56 11.12 11.43
C GLN A 306 -32.29 10.53 10.04
N VAL A 307 -31.17 10.93 9.46
CA VAL A 307 -30.70 10.46 8.14
C VAL A 307 -29.29 9.91 8.28
N SER A 308 -29.05 8.72 7.74
CA SER A 308 -27.72 8.09 7.70
C SER A 308 -27.35 7.71 6.27
N LEU A 309 -26.19 8.20 5.81
CA LEU A 309 -25.55 7.71 4.60
C LEU A 309 -24.66 6.52 4.99
N MET A 310 -24.85 5.39 4.32
CA MET A 310 -24.08 4.17 4.54
C MET A 310 -23.40 3.70 3.27
N PHE A 311 -22.22 3.10 3.41
CA PHE A 311 -21.43 2.54 2.33
C PHE A 311 -21.46 1.01 2.43
N GLN A 312 -21.58 0.34 1.28
CA GLN A 312 -21.52 -1.11 1.21
C GLN A 312 -20.09 -1.59 1.49
N GLU A 313 -19.95 -2.58 2.37
CA GLU A 313 -18.70 -3.31 2.59
C GLU A 313 -18.41 -4.25 1.42
N PRO A 314 -17.14 -4.67 1.22
CA PRO A 314 -16.75 -5.54 0.11
C PRO A 314 -17.49 -6.88 0.03
N ASP A 315 -18.02 -7.39 1.15
CA ASP A 315 -18.83 -8.61 1.20
C ASP A 315 -20.22 -8.49 0.54
N GLY A 316 -20.64 -7.25 0.24
CA GLY A 316 -21.87 -6.94 -0.48
C GLY A 316 -23.16 -6.98 0.35
N ALA A 317 -23.18 -7.59 1.53
CA ALA A 317 -24.41 -7.73 2.32
C ALA A 317 -24.58 -6.61 3.36
N LEU A 318 -23.48 -6.04 3.83
CA LEU A 318 -23.46 -5.06 4.91
C LEU A 318 -23.28 -3.63 4.37
N PHE A 319 -24.11 -2.71 4.87
CA PHE A 319 -23.94 -1.27 4.71
C PHE A 319 -23.60 -0.64 6.05
N VAL A 320 -22.59 0.23 6.08
CA VAL A 320 -22.05 0.85 7.29
C VAL A 320 -22.09 2.38 7.18
N GLY A 321 -22.79 3.00 8.13
CA GLY A 321 -22.83 4.45 8.35
C GLY A 321 -21.85 4.86 9.45
N ARG A 322 -22.12 6.00 10.11
CA ARG A 322 -21.28 6.48 11.21
C ARG A 322 -21.45 5.64 12.46
N ASN A 323 -22.71 5.39 12.84
CA ASN A 323 -23.07 4.52 13.97
C ASN A 323 -24.16 3.52 13.60
N GLU A 324 -24.62 3.57 12.36
CA GLU A 324 -25.70 2.75 11.85
C GLU A 324 -25.15 1.64 10.97
N ARG A 325 -25.82 0.49 10.96
CA ARG A 325 -25.50 -0.65 10.11
C ARG A 325 -26.78 -1.24 9.55
N LEU A 326 -26.75 -1.70 8.32
CA LEU A 326 -27.85 -2.42 7.67
C LEU A 326 -27.29 -3.66 6.99
N LEU A 327 -27.71 -4.82 7.47
CA LEU A 327 -27.35 -6.12 6.90
C LEU A 327 -28.56 -6.67 6.12
N GLN A 328 -28.37 -6.85 4.81
CA GLN A 328 -29.37 -7.50 3.97
C GLN A 328 -29.33 -9.01 4.16
N ARG A 329 -30.50 -9.62 4.34
CA ARG A 329 -30.69 -11.07 4.42
C ARG A 329 -31.86 -11.47 3.52
N GLU A 330 -32.03 -12.76 3.33
CA GLU A 330 -33.09 -13.30 2.49
C GLU A 330 -34.44 -13.18 3.21
N GLY A 331 -35.28 -12.25 2.77
CA GLY A 331 -36.63 -12.02 3.32
C GLY A 331 -36.72 -11.05 4.51
N ASP A 332 -35.60 -10.75 5.18
CA ASP A 332 -35.53 -9.75 6.26
C ASP A 332 -34.27 -8.86 6.17
N VAL A 333 -34.26 -7.78 6.96
CA VAL A 333 -33.16 -6.82 7.05
C VAL A 333 -32.84 -6.59 8.52
N GLN A 334 -31.58 -6.72 8.92
CA GLN A 334 -31.15 -6.35 10.27
C GLN A 334 -30.58 -4.94 10.28
N VAL A 335 -31.12 -4.07 11.13
CA VAL A 335 -30.68 -2.67 11.26
C VAL A 335 -30.17 -2.42 12.67
N VAL A 336 -29.02 -1.75 12.79
CA VAL A 336 -28.54 -1.15 14.03
C VAL A 336 -28.58 0.36 13.84
N TRP A 337 -29.23 1.08 14.75
CA TRP A 337 -29.41 2.52 14.63
C TRP A 337 -28.82 3.26 15.84
N GLY A 338 -27.54 3.60 15.75
CA GLY A 338 -26.80 4.34 16.77
C GLY A 338 -25.78 3.50 17.55
N PHE A 339 -24.92 4.19 18.31
CA PHE A 339 -23.84 3.57 19.05
C PHE A 339 -24.39 2.71 20.20
N GLY A 340 -24.00 1.43 20.24
CA GLY A 340 -24.45 0.48 21.27
C GLY A 340 -25.92 0.07 21.18
N ALA A 341 -26.64 0.48 20.13
CA ALA A 341 -28.04 0.10 19.93
C ALA A 341 -28.17 -1.41 19.64
N ALA A 342 -29.25 -2.01 20.13
CA ALA A 342 -29.60 -3.38 19.78
C ALA A 342 -29.99 -3.49 18.30
N PRO A 343 -29.63 -4.59 17.60
CA PRO A 343 -30.14 -4.86 16.26
C PRO A 343 -31.66 -5.03 16.28
N MET A 344 -32.33 -4.48 15.27
CA MET A 344 -33.76 -4.68 15.01
C MET A 344 -33.97 -5.42 13.70
N SER A 345 -34.94 -6.34 13.68
CA SER A 345 -35.39 -7.04 12.48
C SER A 345 -36.45 -6.21 11.77
N CYS A 346 -36.24 -5.96 10.50
CA CYS A 346 -37.09 -5.15 9.65
C CYS A 346 -37.54 -5.95 8.43
N VAL A 347 -38.80 -5.79 8.05
CA VAL A 347 -39.38 -6.41 6.86
C VAL A 347 -39.80 -5.35 5.86
N ASN A 348 -39.50 -5.60 4.57
CA ASN A 348 -39.96 -4.72 3.49
C ASN A 348 -41.48 -4.69 3.45
N ARG A 349 -42.06 -3.50 3.32
CA ARG A 349 -43.45 -3.38 2.89
C ARG A 349 -43.52 -3.40 1.36
N PRO A 350 -44.49 -4.14 0.79
CA PRO A 350 -44.78 -4.07 -0.64
C PRO A 350 -45.30 -2.69 -1.06
#